data_AF-A0A8C5SWD7-F1
#
_entry.id   AF-A0A8C5SWD7-F1
#
_cell.length_a   1.000
_cell.length_b   1.000
_cell.length_c   1.000
_cell.angle_alpha   90.00
_cell.angle_beta   90.00
_cell.angle_gamma   90.00
#
_symmetry.space_group_name_H-M   'P 1'
#
loop_
_entity.id
_entity.type
_entity.pdbx_description
1 polymer ?
#
loop_
_entity_poly.entity_id
_entity_poly.type
_entity_poly.pdbx_seq_one_letter_code
_entity_poly.pdbx_strand_id
1 'polypeptide(L)'
;LRSAMKTEQPTLEIFETAEGKENVAAVEEMAKLEPYYVERYSWNHLKKLLADTRKYHSCLIAKTPHSFTFVKINDPECSNSDRIYYLAMSGENRENTLFYSEIPKTVNKAAILLLSWKPLIDLFQASLDYGMYSREEELLRERKRIGTVGIASYDYHRESGTFLFQAGSGIYHVKDGGPNGFTQQPLQPNLVETSCPNIRMDPKICPADPNWIAFIHSNDIWISNLATKEEQRLTFVHKEHANVEEDPKSAGVATFVLQEEFDRYTGYWWCPAAEPIVGGGKILRILYEENDESEVEVIHVTSPMLETRRTDSFRYPKTGTANPKITFKLSEITLGSDGRILGAVDKELVQPFEILFDGVEYIARAGWTREGKYAWAILLDRSQTRLQIAFLPPALFIPVEDDAMERQKLIDAVPDSITPLVIYEETTDIWINIHDIFHVFPQTQEDVVEFIFASECKTGFRHLYRISTVLKESNYRRSSGGLPAPSNSILLLCLNQWKTFGAHAEGLKFSIGSPQCTTTLASMGFPKGAFFKRQLVFLLFFLEDVSLLIQKASSALIAWWWEMEGLILLADSWSFASF
;
A
#
# COMPACT_ATOMS: atom_id res chain seq x y z
N LEU A 1 -1.07 9.76 -61.05
CA LEU A 1 -1.25 11.22 -60.87
C LEU A 1 -0.51 11.67 -59.61
N ARG A 2 0.62 12.37 -59.78
CA ARG A 2 1.27 13.13 -58.70
C ARG A 2 0.38 14.33 -58.40
N SER A 3 -0.09 14.49 -57.17
CA SER A 3 -0.60 15.77 -56.69
C SER A 3 0.20 16.15 -55.46
N ALA A 4 1.06 17.15 -55.62
CA ALA A 4 1.79 17.78 -54.54
C ALA A 4 0.81 18.71 -53.79
N MET A 5 0.47 18.39 -52.54
CA MET A 5 -0.13 19.37 -51.63
C MET A 5 0.98 20.22 -51.04
N LYS A 6 1.13 21.44 -51.54
CA LYS A 6 1.81 22.52 -50.83
C LYS A 6 0.90 22.93 -49.67
N THR A 7 1.36 22.74 -48.44
CA THR A 7 0.78 23.38 -47.27
C THR A 7 1.50 24.70 -47.04
N GLU A 8 0.80 25.80 -47.29
CA GLU A 8 1.15 27.13 -46.79
C GLU A 8 1.06 27.10 -45.25
N GLN A 9 2.11 27.54 -44.55
CA GLN A 9 2.09 27.74 -43.10
C GLN A 9 1.43 29.10 -42.82
N PRO A 10 0.33 29.18 -42.05
CA PRO A 10 -0.07 30.44 -41.44
C PRO A 10 0.80 30.67 -40.19
N THR A 11 1.47 31.83 -40.19
CA THR A 11 1.79 32.71 -39.05
C THR A 11 2.03 32.07 -37.67
N LEU A 12 3.27 32.21 -37.19
CA LEU A 12 3.66 32.09 -35.78
C LEU A 12 2.66 32.83 -34.88
N GLU A 13 2.02 32.11 -33.95
CA GLU A 13 1.42 32.72 -32.76
C GLU A 13 2.55 33.07 -31.78
N ILE A 14 2.65 34.36 -31.45
CA ILE A 14 3.60 34.91 -30.49
C ILE A 14 2.88 34.96 -29.14
N PHE A 15 3.41 34.26 -28.13
CA PHE A 15 2.99 34.44 -26.74
C PHE A 15 3.72 35.68 -26.18
N GLU A 16 3.03 36.83 -26.10
CA GLU A 16 3.51 38.01 -25.38
C GLU A 16 3.18 37.87 -23.88
N THR A 17 4.22 37.87 -23.04
CA THR A 17 4.09 38.01 -21.58
C THR A 17 3.82 39.48 -21.22
N ALA A 18 2.85 39.71 -20.33
CA ALA A 18 2.33 41.02 -19.96
C ALA A 18 3.40 41.97 -19.37
N GLU A 19 3.56 43.15 -19.98
CA GLU A 19 4.41 44.23 -19.44
C GLU A 19 3.69 44.98 -18.29
N GLY A 20 4.20 44.81 -17.07
CA GLY A 20 3.93 45.69 -15.95
C GLY A 20 4.75 46.98 -16.07
N LYS A 21 4.08 48.13 -16.09
CA LYS A 21 4.72 49.46 -16.08
C LYS A 21 5.37 49.74 -14.73
N GLU A 22 6.70 49.81 -14.68
CA GLU A 22 7.41 50.56 -13.64
C GLU A 22 8.41 51.57 -14.24
N ASN A 23 8.59 52.63 -13.47
CA ASN A 23 9.06 53.94 -13.89
C ASN A 23 10.55 53.99 -14.27
N VAL A 24 10.80 54.78 -15.32
CA VAL A 24 12.10 55.05 -15.95
C VAL A 24 13.00 55.89 -15.04
N ALA A 25 14.12 55.34 -14.57
CA ALA A 25 15.33 56.08 -14.24
C ALA A 25 16.57 55.18 -14.29
N ALA A 26 17.62 55.66 -14.97
CA ALA A 26 18.94 55.05 -15.22
C ALA A 26 19.00 53.96 -16.31
N VAL A 27 19.11 54.41 -17.57
CA VAL A 27 19.52 53.57 -18.71
C VAL A 27 21.06 53.50 -18.71
N GLU A 28 21.62 52.60 -17.90
CA GLU A 28 22.86 51.92 -18.30
C GLU A 28 22.50 50.95 -19.44
N GLU A 29 23.39 50.78 -20.42
CA GLU A 29 23.20 49.92 -21.60
C GLU A 29 22.77 48.49 -21.22
N MET A 30 21.46 48.26 -21.06
CA MET A 30 20.91 46.91 -21.09
C MET A 30 21.11 46.38 -22.50
N ALA A 31 22.12 45.51 -22.66
CA ALA A 31 22.36 44.77 -23.88
C ALA A 31 21.03 44.21 -24.38
N LYS A 32 20.67 44.52 -25.64
CA LYS A 32 19.48 43.95 -26.28
C LYS A 32 19.52 42.45 -26.07
N LEU A 33 18.53 41.90 -25.36
CA LEU A 33 18.37 40.46 -25.24
C LEU A 33 18.06 39.93 -26.64
N GLU A 34 19.07 39.34 -27.28
CA GLU A 34 18.90 38.73 -28.59
C GLU A 34 18.22 37.36 -28.42
N PRO A 35 17.22 37.03 -29.26
CA PRO A 35 16.56 35.74 -29.20
C PRO A 35 17.55 34.63 -29.61
N TYR A 36 17.73 33.65 -28.74
CA TYR A 36 18.47 32.44 -29.06
C TYR A 36 17.60 31.49 -29.88
N TYR A 37 18.04 31.17 -31.10
CA TYR A 37 17.39 30.19 -31.95
C TYR A 37 18.07 28.82 -31.82
N VAL A 38 17.30 27.82 -31.40
CA VAL A 38 17.79 26.44 -31.33
C VAL A 38 18.18 25.92 -32.72
N GLU A 39 19.17 25.02 -32.78
CA GLU A 39 19.55 24.40 -34.04
C GLU A 39 18.39 23.59 -34.63
N ARG A 40 18.03 23.90 -35.89
CA ARG A 40 16.96 23.22 -36.61
C ARG A 40 17.46 21.92 -37.25
N TYR A 41 17.53 20.86 -36.45
CA TYR A 41 17.92 19.53 -36.90
C TYR A 41 16.88 18.86 -37.82
N SER A 42 17.35 17.95 -38.69
CA SER A 42 16.47 17.03 -39.42
C SER A 42 15.91 15.95 -38.48
N TRP A 43 14.81 15.30 -38.88
CA TRP A 43 14.24 14.16 -38.14
C TRP A 43 15.30 13.07 -37.85
N ASN A 44 16.12 12.74 -38.84
CA ASN A 44 17.16 11.72 -38.69
C ASN A 44 18.26 12.16 -37.72
N HIS A 45 18.62 13.45 -37.72
CA HIS A 45 19.57 13.99 -36.75
C HIS A 45 19.01 13.97 -35.33
N LEU A 46 17.76 14.38 -35.11
CA LEU A 46 17.11 14.29 -33.80
C LEU A 46 17.01 12.84 -33.32
N LYS A 47 16.62 11.91 -34.19
CA LYS A 47 16.55 10.47 -33.86
C LYS A 47 17.91 9.93 -33.43
N LYS A 48 18.97 10.28 -34.15
CA LYS A 48 20.34 9.87 -33.80
C LYS A 48 20.79 10.49 -32.47
N LEU A 49 20.56 11.79 -32.29
CA LEU A 49 20.89 12.51 -31.06
C LEU A 49 20.23 11.85 -29.84
N LEU A 50 18.93 11.53 -29.92
CA LEU A 50 18.19 10.85 -28.86
C LEU A 50 18.67 9.41 -28.61
N ALA A 51 19.06 8.69 -29.66
CA ALA A 51 19.59 7.35 -29.52
C ALA A 51 20.96 7.34 -28.83
N ASP A 52 21.83 8.27 -29.23
CA ASP A 52 23.20 8.39 -28.69
C ASP A 52 23.16 8.81 -27.21
N THR A 53 22.28 9.75 -26.82
CA THR A 53 22.10 10.13 -25.41
C THR A 53 21.49 8.99 -24.59
N ARG A 54 20.45 8.30 -25.08
CA ARG A 54 19.81 7.19 -24.35
C ARG A 54 20.73 6.00 -24.11
N LYS A 55 21.70 5.74 -25.01
CA LYS A 55 22.64 4.61 -24.90
C LYS A 55 23.37 4.60 -23.56
N TYR A 56 23.88 5.75 -23.13
CA TYR A 56 24.61 5.87 -21.85
C TYR A 56 23.69 5.86 -20.63
N HIS A 57 22.45 6.33 -20.79
CA HIS A 57 21.47 6.37 -19.69
C HIS A 57 20.85 5.01 -19.39
N SER A 58 20.92 4.04 -20.30
CA SER A 58 20.31 2.72 -20.12
C SER A 58 20.83 1.96 -18.89
N CYS A 59 22.09 2.17 -18.50
CA CYS A 59 22.66 1.62 -17.26
C CYS A 59 22.22 2.35 -15.98
N LEU A 60 21.75 3.61 -16.09
CA LEU A 60 21.25 4.41 -14.96
C LEU A 60 19.79 4.09 -14.58
N ILE A 61 19.07 3.39 -15.46
CA ILE A 61 17.63 3.08 -15.30
C ILE A 61 17.41 1.79 -14.48
N ALA A 62 18.48 1.19 -13.94
CA ALA A 62 18.35 0.04 -13.04
C ALA A 62 17.63 0.47 -11.75
N LYS A 63 16.44 -0.10 -11.52
CA LYS A 63 15.68 -0.01 -10.28
C LYS A 63 16.58 -0.38 -9.10
N THR A 64 16.71 0.55 -8.17
CA THR A 64 17.48 0.36 -6.94
C THR A 64 16.82 -0.70 -6.04
N PRO A 65 17.59 -1.33 -5.13
CA PRO A 65 17.05 -2.22 -4.11
C PRO A 65 15.89 -1.57 -3.34
N HIS A 66 14.81 -2.32 -3.15
CA HIS A 66 13.60 -1.88 -2.47
C HIS A 66 12.90 -3.05 -1.75
N SER A 67 11.85 -2.74 -0.99
CA SER A 67 11.08 -3.73 -0.22
C SER A 67 11.97 -4.52 0.76
N PHE A 68 12.68 -3.79 1.64
CA PHE A 68 13.64 -4.39 2.57
C PHE A 68 12.98 -5.09 3.76
N THR A 69 13.37 -6.33 4.00
CA THR A 69 13.01 -7.10 5.20
C THR A 69 14.26 -7.47 5.99
N PHE A 70 14.30 -7.15 7.28
CA PHE A 70 15.40 -7.48 8.18
C PHE A 70 15.02 -8.71 9.01
N VAL A 71 15.91 -9.70 9.04
CA VAL A 71 15.76 -10.93 9.83
C VAL A 71 17.03 -11.13 10.65
N LYS A 72 16.87 -11.25 11.97
CA LYS A 72 17.99 -11.48 12.88
C LYS A 72 18.57 -12.87 12.72
N ILE A 73 19.90 -12.95 12.77
CA ILE A 73 20.64 -14.20 12.85
C ILE A 73 20.89 -14.47 14.34
N ASN A 74 20.10 -15.37 14.92
CA ASN A 74 20.19 -15.72 16.34
C ASN A 74 21.32 -16.75 16.62
N ASP A 75 22.49 -16.52 16.02
CA ASP A 75 23.68 -17.34 16.21
C ASP A 75 24.79 -16.46 16.84
N PRO A 76 25.15 -16.71 18.12
CA PRO A 76 26.22 -15.99 18.80
C PRO A 76 27.57 -16.10 18.09
N GLU A 77 27.87 -17.24 17.46
CA GLU A 77 29.14 -17.55 16.80
C GLU A 77 29.20 -16.97 15.38
N CYS A 78 28.05 -16.70 14.75
CA CYS A 78 28.01 -16.12 13.41
C CYS A 78 28.62 -14.71 13.41
N SER A 79 29.42 -14.38 12.40
CA SER A 79 30.01 -13.04 12.23
C SER A 79 28.98 -11.97 11.86
N ASN A 80 27.78 -12.37 11.43
CA ASN A 80 26.71 -11.50 10.97
C ASN A 80 25.60 -11.36 12.03
N SER A 81 25.01 -10.17 12.13
CA SER A 81 23.90 -9.87 13.06
C SER A 81 22.53 -10.10 12.41
N ASP A 82 22.40 -9.70 11.15
CA ASP A 82 21.14 -9.68 10.43
C ASP A 82 21.36 -10.10 8.98
N ARG A 83 20.33 -10.70 8.38
CA ARG A 83 20.20 -10.83 6.94
C ARG A 83 19.13 -9.86 6.46
N ILE A 84 19.44 -9.11 5.41
CA ILE A 84 18.49 -8.24 4.74
C ILE A 84 18.05 -8.87 3.42
N TYR A 85 16.74 -8.92 3.18
CA TYR A 85 16.14 -9.36 1.92
C TYR A 85 15.53 -8.17 1.20
N TYR A 86 15.62 -8.15 -0.14
CA TYR A 86 15.12 -7.05 -0.95
C TYR A 86 14.92 -7.46 -2.40
N LEU A 87 14.09 -6.69 -3.11
CA LEU A 87 13.93 -6.79 -4.56
C LEU A 87 14.90 -5.84 -5.26
N ALA A 88 15.59 -6.33 -6.28
CA ALA A 88 16.47 -5.50 -7.11
C ALA A 88 16.60 -6.06 -8.54
N MET A 89 17.14 -5.25 -9.45
CA MET A 89 17.57 -5.68 -10.78
C MET A 89 19.10 -5.67 -10.85
N SER A 90 19.70 -6.78 -11.27
CA SER A 90 21.15 -6.83 -11.48
C SER A 90 21.51 -6.20 -12.82
N GLY A 91 22.77 -5.79 -13.00
CA GLY A 91 23.22 -5.23 -14.29
C GLY A 91 23.17 -6.23 -15.44
N GLU A 92 23.25 -7.52 -15.13
CA GLU A 92 23.23 -8.63 -16.10
C GLU A 92 21.79 -9.08 -16.44
N ASN A 93 20.88 -9.04 -15.46
CA ASN A 93 19.48 -9.47 -15.61
C ASN A 93 18.53 -8.30 -15.44
N ARG A 94 17.73 -8.02 -16.47
CA ARG A 94 16.74 -6.93 -16.48
C ARG A 94 15.45 -7.23 -15.71
N GLU A 95 15.37 -8.37 -15.04
CA GLU A 95 14.23 -8.76 -14.23
C GLU A 95 14.46 -8.42 -12.75
N ASN A 96 13.42 -7.89 -12.12
CA ASN A 96 13.40 -7.61 -10.69
C ASN A 96 13.21 -8.93 -9.93
N THR A 97 14.13 -9.26 -9.03
CA THR A 97 14.14 -10.54 -8.31
C THR A 97 14.62 -10.39 -6.87
N LEU A 98 14.51 -11.46 -6.07
CA LEU A 98 14.88 -11.49 -4.66
C LEU A 98 16.38 -11.69 -4.45
N PHE A 99 16.96 -10.77 -3.68
CA PHE A 99 18.35 -10.84 -3.22
C PHE A 99 18.40 -10.77 -1.69
N TYR A 100 19.55 -11.16 -1.16
CA TYR A 100 19.90 -10.91 0.22
C TYR A 100 21.33 -10.41 0.39
N SER A 101 21.59 -9.73 1.51
CA SER A 101 22.92 -9.38 1.99
C SER A 101 23.05 -9.65 3.47
N GLU A 102 24.28 -9.91 3.92
CA GLU A 102 24.59 -10.13 5.33
C GLU A 102 25.07 -8.83 5.98
N ILE A 103 24.56 -8.53 7.17
CA ILE A 103 24.99 -7.39 7.97
C ILE A 103 26.00 -7.89 9.02
N PRO A 104 27.28 -7.49 8.94
CA PRO A 104 28.29 -7.94 9.90
C PRO A 104 28.09 -7.28 11.28
N LYS A 105 28.36 -8.03 12.36
CA LYS A 105 28.30 -7.51 13.75
C LYS A 105 29.30 -6.36 13.98
N THR A 106 30.45 -6.39 13.29
CA THR A 106 31.52 -5.40 13.39
C THR A 106 32.00 -4.98 12.01
N VAL A 107 32.27 -3.68 11.83
CA VAL A 107 32.80 -3.13 10.57
C VAL A 107 34.15 -2.44 10.78
N ASN A 108 35.04 -2.58 9.81
CA ASN A 108 36.28 -1.80 9.78
C ASN A 108 35.94 -0.34 9.43
N LYS A 109 35.97 0.55 10.43
CA LYS A 109 35.63 1.98 10.25
C LYS A 109 36.60 2.75 9.34
N ALA A 110 37.77 2.18 9.02
CA ALA A 110 38.72 2.80 8.09
C ALA A 110 38.42 2.49 6.62
N ALA A 111 37.49 1.57 6.32
CA ALA A 111 37.15 1.14 4.97
C ALA A 111 35.65 1.29 4.70
N ILE A 112 35.28 1.43 3.42
CA ILE A 112 33.89 1.42 2.98
C ILE A 112 33.47 -0.04 2.78
N LEU A 113 32.46 -0.49 3.52
CA LEU A 113 31.87 -1.81 3.33
C LEU A 113 30.83 -1.75 2.20
N LEU A 114 31.10 -2.47 1.12
CA LEU A 114 30.12 -2.72 0.06
C LEU A 114 29.47 -4.08 0.30
N LEU A 115 28.16 -4.08 0.55
CA LEU A 115 27.40 -5.32 0.74
C LEU A 115 27.23 -6.03 -0.60
N SER A 116 27.61 -7.31 -0.65
CA SER A 116 27.40 -8.13 -1.84
C SER A 116 25.93 -8.53 -1.97
N TRP A 117 25.41 -8.46 -3.19
CA TRP A 117 24.06 -8.90 -3.50
C TRP A 117 24.11 -10.38 -3.82
N LYS A 118 23.58 -11.22 -2.92
CA LYS A 118 23.50 -12.65 -3.12
C LYS A 118 22.10 -12.99 -3.65
N PRO A 119 21.95 -13.66 -4.80
CA PRO A 119 20.63 -14.07 -5.29
C PRO A 119 20.01 -15.06 -4.30
N LEU A 120 18.76 -14.78 -3.87
CA LEU A 120 18.02 -15.68 -3.00
C LEU A 120 17.48 -16.88 -3.76
N ILE A 121 17.08 -16.65 -5.01
CA ILE A 121 16.43 -17.63 -5.88
C ILE A 121 17.29 -17.89 -7.11
N ASP A 122 17.26 -19.14 -7.58
CA ASP A 122 17.91 -19.52 -8.84
C ASP A 122 17.26 -18.79 -10.03
N LEU A 123 18.01 -18.62 -11.11
CA LEU A 123 17.55 -17.97 -12.33
C LEU A 123 16.40 -18.75 -12.96
N PHE A 124 15.17 -18.35 -12.67
CA PHE A 124 14.00 -18.79 -13.41
C PHE A 124 13.43 -17.59 -14.17
N GLN A 125 13.11 -17.81 -15.44
CA GLN A 125 12.44 -16.80 -16.25
C GLN A 125 11.03 -16.62 -15.69
N ALA A 126 10.77 -15.46 -15.08
CA ALA A 126 9.45 -15.14 -14.56
C ALA A 126 8.41 -15.01 -15.68
N SER A 127 8.84 -14.81 -16.93
CA SER A 127 8.00 -14.70 -18.11
C SER A 127 8.60 -15.52 -19.26
N LEU A 128 7.84 -16.52 -19.74
CA LEU A 128 8.23 -17.33 -20.91
C LEU A 128 8.07 -16.54 -22.23
N ASP A 129 7.14 -15.57 -22.25
CA ASP A 129 6.81 -14.73 -23.40
C ASP A 129 7.03 -13.26 -23.05
N TYR A 130 8.16 -12.71 -23.50
CA TYR A 130 8.61 -11.31 -23.28
C TYR A 130 7.46 -10.30 -23.16
N GLY A 131 7.07 -9.97 -21.92
CA GLY A 131 6.16 -8.87 -21.61
C GLY A 131 4.69 -9.08 -21.98
N MET A 132 4.25 -10.31 -22.31
CA MET A 132 2.83 -10.62 -22.44
C MET A 132 2.25 -10.97 -21.06
N TYR A 133 1.57 -9.99 -20.46
CA TYR A 133 0.84 -10.15 -19.21
C TYR A 133 -0.61 -10.52 -19.47
N SER A 134 -1.29 -11.13 -18.48
CA SER A 134 -2.76 -11.19 -18.54
C SER A 134 -3.34 -9.77 -18.45
N ARG A 135 -4.61 -9.61 -18.83
CA ARG A 135 -5.26 -8.30 -18.79
C ARG A 135 -5.30 -7.72 -17.38
N GLU A 136 -5.57 -8.57 -16.39
CA GLU A 136 -5.63 -8.20 -14.97
C GLU A 136 -4.26 -7.76 -14.44
N GLU A 137 -3.19 -8.45 -14.82
CA GLU A 137 -1.83 -8.08 -14.42
C GLU A 137 -1.37 -6.79 -15.12
N GLU A 138 -1.65 -6.63 -16.42
CA GLU A 138 -1.36 -5.39 -17.15
C GLU A 138 -2.03 -4.18 -16.49
N LEU A 139 -3.34 -4.26 -16.25
CA LEU A 139 -4.12 -3.18 -15.61
C LEU A 139 -3.63 -2.89 -14.18
N LEU A 140 -3.29 -3.91 -13.40
CA LEU A 140 -2.75 -3.73 -12.06
C LEU A 140 -1.38 -3.03 -12.09
N ARG A 141 -0.53 -3.38 -13.07
CA ARG A 141 0.79 -2.74 -13.26
C ARG A 141 0.65 -1.29 -13.70
N GLU A 142 -0.31 -0.97 -14.55
CA GLU A 142 -0.64 0.42 -14.89
C GLU A 142 -1.04 1.20 -13.63
N ARG A 143 -1.96 0.70 -12.82
CA ARG A 143 -2.46 1.38 -11.61
C ARG A 143 -1.40 1.53 -10.52
N LYS A 144 -0.54 0.52 -10.33
CA LYS A 144 0.62 0.59 -9.41
C LYS A 144 1.83 1.35 -10.01
N ARG A 145 1.75 1.79 -11.27
CA ARG A 145 2.85 2.45 -12.01
C ARG A 145 4.13 1.61 -12.04
N ILE A 146 4.00 0.30 -12.25
CA ILE A 146 5.11 -0.66 -12.28
C ILE A 146 5.65 -0.82 -13.71
N GLY A 147 6.74 -0.11 -14.01
CA GLY A 147 7.46 -0.24 -15.28
C GLY A 147 8.45 -1.41 -15.36
N THR A 148 8.80 -2.04 -14.23
CA THR A 148 9.82 -3.11 -14.16
C THR A 148 9.24 -4.50 -14.34
N VAL A 149 9.90 -5.36 -15.10
CA VAL A 149 9.52 -6.78 -15.29
C VAL A 149 10.06 -7.62 -14.13
N GLY A 150 9.39 -8.73 -13.79
CA GLY A 150 9.79 -9.65 -12.72
C GLY A 150 8.91 -9.54 -11.47
N ILE A 151 9.44 -9.95 -10.33
CA ILE A 151 8.71 -9.97 -9.05
C ILE A 151 8.41 -8.52 -8.63
N ALA A 152 7.12 -8.18 -8.54
CA ALA A 152 6.67 -6.85 -8.14
C ALA A 152 6.67 -6.65 -6.61
N SER A 153 6.30 -7.69 -5.88
CA SER A 153 6.20 -7.70 -4.41
C SER A 153 6.34 -9.13 -3.89
N TYR A 154 6.63 -9.26 -2.61
CA TYR A 154 6.64 -10.55 -1.90
C TYR A 154 6.00 -10.37 -0.52
N ASP A 155 5.47 -11.45 0.00
CA ASP A 155 5.04 -11.60 1.39
C ASP A 155 6.02 -12.48 2.15
N TYR A 156 6.15 -12.27 3.46
CA TYR A 156 7.13 -12.98 4.29
C TYR A 156 6.59 -13.27 5.69
N HIS A 157 6.44 -14.56 6.01
CA HIS A 157 6.06 -15.00 7.34
C HIS A 157 7.30 -15.21 8.21
N ARG A 158 7.50 -14.30 9.17
CA ARG A 158 8.72 -14.21 9.98
C ARG A 158 9.03 -15.48 10.78
N GLU A 159 8.02 -16.13 11.34
CA GLU A 159 8.24 -17.28 12.24
C GLU A 159 8.59 -18.57 11.49
N SER A 160 8.13 -18.74 10.25
CA SER A 160 8.45 -19.92 9.44
C SER A 160 9.56 -19.69 8.42
N GLY A 161 9.91 -18.43 8.15
CA GLY A 161 10.81 -18.05 7.06
C GLY A 161 10.19 -18.22 5.67
N THR A 162 8.86 -18.35 5.57
CA THR A 162 8.19 -18.58 4.28
C THR A 162 8.07 -17.28 3.50
N PHE A 163 8.63 -17.26 2.29
CA PHE A 163 8.38 -16.24 1.28
C PHE A 163 7.27 -16.72 0.34
N LEU A 164 6.39 -15.80 -0.07
CA LEU A 164 5.38 -16.01 -1.11
C LEU A 164 5.45 -14.86 -2.10
N PHE A 165 5.49 -15.14 -3.39
CA PHE A 165 5.55 -14.11 -4.41
C PHE A 165 4.96 -14.60 -5.73
N GLN A 166 4.49 -13.65 -6.53
CA GLN A 166 4.06 -13.89 -7.89
C GLN A 166 5.20 -13.57 -8.86
N ALA A 167 5.41 -14.47 -9.82
CA ALA A 167 6.35 -14.27 -10.92
C ALA A 167 5.67 -14.76 -12.21
N GLY A 168 5.29 -13.81 -13.06
CA GLY A 168 4.39 -14.06 -14.17
C GLY A 168 3.03 -14.59 -13.70
N SER A 169 2.53 -15.65 -14.34
CA SER A 169 1.26 -16.29 -13.97
C SER A 169 1.36 -17.25 -12.77
N GLY A 170 2.58 -17.57 -12.31
CA GLY A 170 2.81 -18.50 -11.22
C GLY A 170 2.90 -17.83 -9.84
N ILE A 171 2.32 -18.47 -8.84
CA ILE A 171 2.58 -18.18 -7.42
C ILE A 171 3.66 -19.14 -6.95
N TYR A 172 4.70 -18.61 -6.31
CA TYR A 172 5.85 -19.38 -5.85
C TYR A 172 6.12 -19.15 -4.36
N HIS A 173 6.73 -20.14 -3.73
CA HIS A 173 7.22 -20.02 -2.35
C HIS A 173 8.60 -20.63 -2.15
N VAL A 174 9.37 -20.04 -1.23
CA VAL A 174 10.64 -20.55 -0.72
C VAL A 174 10.71 -20.35 0.79
N LYS A 175 11.64 -21.03 1.46
CA LYS A 175 11.88 -20.84 2.90
C LYS A 175 13.34 -20.44 3.13
N ASP A 176 13.55 -19.32 3.82
CA ASP A 176 14.86 -18.90 4.30
C ASP A 176 14.70 -18.13 5.61
N GLY A 177 15.62 -18.34 6.55
CA GLY A 177 15.46 -17.90 7.93
C GLY A 177 14.46 -18.74 8.72
N GLY A 178 14.10 -18.26 9.90
CA GLY A 178 13.25 -19.01 10.83
C GLY A 178 13.89 -20.35 11.26
N PRO A 179 13.09 -21.40 11.51
CA PRO A 179 13.57 -22.71 11.92
C PRO A 179 14.41 -23.46 10.88
N ASN A 180 14.34 -23.06 9.61
CA ASN A 180 15.04 -23.74 8.51
C ASN A 180 16.49 -23.28 8.35
N GLY A 181 16.92 -22.29 9.13
CA GLY A 181 18.25 -21.70 9.01
C GLY A 181 18.40 -20.80 7.78
N PHE A 182 19.64 -20.45 7.45
CA PHE A 182 19.98 -19.47 6.43
C PHE A 182 20.77 -20.12 5.29
N THR A 183 20.23 -20.08 4.08
CA THR A 183 20.88 -20.62 2.88
C THR A 183 22.18 -19.86 2.56
N GLN A 184 23.12 -20.57 1.92
CA GLN A 184 24.35 -19.99 1.35
C GLN A 184 24.36 -20.05 -0.18
N GLN A 185 23.32 -20.64 -0.79
CA GLN A 185 23.18 -20.81 -2.23
C GLN A 185 21.76 -20.45 -2.69
N PRO A 186 21.57 -20.13 -3.99
CA PRO A 186 20.23 -19.83 -4.51
C PRO A 186 19.25 -20.99 -4.27
N LEU A 187 18.03 -20.64 -3.87
CA LEU A 187 16.95 -21.58 -3.64
C LEU A 187 16.14 -21.79 -4.92
N GLN A 188 15.64 -23.00 -5.12
CA GLN A 188 14.69 -23.28 -6.19
C GLN A 188 13.27 -22.87 -5.73
N PRO A 189 12.57 -21.98 -6.45
CA PRO A 189 11.20 -21.61 -6.14
C PRO A 189 10.24 -22.78 -6.36
N ASN A 190 9.38 -23.03 -5.38
CA ASN A 190 8.35 -24.07 -5.49
C ASN A 190 7.07 -23.46 -6.03
N LEU A 191 6.58 -23.97 -7.16
CA LEU A 191 5.32 -23.53 -7.76
C LEU A 191 4.14 -24.04 -6.90
N VAL A 192 3.23 -23.15 -6.56
CA VAL A 192 1.94 -23.52 -5.98
C VAL A 192 1.03 -24.03 -7.09
N GLU A 193 0.87 -25.35 -7.15
CA GLU A 193 -0.05 -26.02 -8.06
C GLU A 193 -1.49 -25.50 -7.88
N THR A 194 -2.27 -25.50 -8.95
CA THR A 194 -3.66 -25.00 -8.95
C THR A 194 -4.47 -25.68 -10.04
N SER A 195 -5.78 -25.81 -9.80
CA SER A 195 -6.75 -26.24 -10.82
C SER A 195 -7.44 -25.06 -11.48
N CYS A 196 -7.18 -23.82 -11.03
CA CYS A 196 -7.74 -22.60 -11.60
C CYS A 196 -7.22 -22.39 -13.05
N PRO A 197 -8.10 -22.12 -14.04
CA PRO A 197 -7.71 -21.99 -15.44
C PRO A 197 -7.07 -20.64 -15.79
N ASN A 198 -7.45 -19.57 -15.08
CA ASN A 198 -7.01 -18.19 -15.31
C ASN A 198 -5.96 -17.76 -14.28
N ILE A 199 -5.41 -16.56 -14.47
CA ILE A 199 -4.40 -16.00 -13.57
C ILE A 199 -4.90 -15.92 -12.11
N ARG A 200 -3.96 -16.05 -11.16
CA ARG A 200 -4.18 -15.84 -9.73
C ARG A 200 -3.49 -14.54 -9.34
N MET A 201 -4.22 -13.65 -8.68
CA MET A 201 -3.78 -12.29 -8.34
C MET A 201 -3.73 -12.08 -6.83
N ASP A 202 -2.95 -11.10 -6.39
CA ASP A 202 -2.85 -10.66 -4.99
C ASP A 202 -2.65 -11.80 -3.97
N PRO A 203 -1.59 -12.64 -4.10
CA PRO A 203 -1.35 -13.74 -3.17
C PRO A 203 -0.83 -13.25 -1.80
N LYS A 204 -1.39 -13.77 -0.71
CA LYS A 204 -0.98 -13.44 0.67
C LYS A 204 -0.91 -14.67 1.57
N ILE A 205 0.10 -14.72 2.43
CA ILE A 205 0.25 -15.76 3.45
C ILE A 205 -0.72 -15.47 4.60
N CYS A 206 -1.39 -16.49 5.12
CA CYS A 206 -2.14 -16.37 6.37
C CYS A 206 -1.14 -16.15 7.53
N PRO A 207 -1.20 -15.01 8.25
CA PRO A 207 -0.25 -14.75 9.33
C PRO A 207 -0.39 -15.70 10.52
N ALA A 208 -1.58 -16.31 10.69
CA ALA A 208 -1.84 -17.27 11.76
C ALA A 208 -1.46 -18.72 11.40
N ASP A 209 -1.28 -19.03 10.12
CA ASP A 209 -0.82 -20.33 9.64
C ASP A 209 -0.10 -20.21 8.29
N PRO A 210 1.24 -20.30 8.25
CA PRO A 210 2.01 -20.10 7.02
C PRO A 210 1.86 -21.22 5.99
N ASN A 211 1.10 -22.29 6.28
CA ASN A 211 0.75 -23.28 5.28
C ASN A 211 -0.41 -22.82 4.40
N TRP A 212 -1.22 -21.86 4.85
CA TRP A 212 -2.36 -21.35 4.09
C TRP A 212 -2.02 -20.04 3.39
N ILE A 213 -2.40 -19.95 2.13
CA ILE A 213 -2.38 -18.71 1.36
C ILE A 213 -3.78 -18.39 0.86
N ALA A 214 -4.05 -17.12 0.60
CA ALA A 214 -5.21 -16.67 -0.16
C ALA A 214 -4.75 -15.97 -1.43
N PHE A 215 -5.60 -15.98 -2.45
CA PHE A 215 -5.42 -15.25 -3.70
C PHE A 215 -6.78 -14.95 -4.33
N ILE A 216 -6.80 -14.03 -5.28
CA ILE A 216 -7.96 -13.74 -6.10
C ILE A 216 -7.87 -14.53 -7.41
N HIS A 217 -8.97 -15.16 -7.79
CA HIS A 217 -9.12 -15.80 -9.09
C HIS A 217 -10.53 -15.52 -9.62
N SER A 218 -10.61 -14.98 -10.83
CA SER A 218 -11.87 -14.59 -11.48
C SER A 218 -12.77 -13.76 -10.55
N ASN A 219 -12.22 -12.70 -9.95
CA ASN A 219 -12.90 -11.79 -9.01
C ASN A 219 -13.50 -12.41 -7.74
N ASP A 220 -13.11 -13.64 -7.39
CA ASP A 220 -13.46 -14.31 -6.14
C ASP A 220 -12.23 -14.69 -5.32
N ILE A 221 -12.43 -14.88 -4.02
CA ILE A 221 -11.40 -15.26 -3.06
C ILE A 221 -11.26 -16.77 -3.04
N TRP A 222 -10.01 -17.22 -3.10
CA TRP A 222 -9.62 -18.62 -2.98
C TRP A 222 -8.55 -18.78 -1.91
N ILE A 223 -8.49 -19.97 -1.34
CA ILE A 223 -7.40 -20.38 -0.45
C ILE A 223 -6.74 -21.65 -0.97
N SER A 224 -5.44 -21.77 -0.69
CA SER A 224 -4.67 -22.98 -1.00
C SER A 224 -3.68 -23.27 0.12
N ASN A 225 -3.48 -24.56 0.38
CA ASN A 225 -2.51 -25.03 1.34
C ASN A 225 -1.21 -25.45 0.64
N LEU A 226 -0.09 -24.84 1.02
CA LEU A 226 1.24 -25.08 0.46
C LEU A 226 1.77 -26.51 0.71
N ALA A 227 1.29 -27.19 1.76
CA ALA A 227 1.75 -28.52 2.13
C ALA A 227 0.80 -29.63 1.63
N THR A 228 -0.50 -29.50 1.87
CA THR A 228 -1.50 -30.51 1.49
C THR A 228 -1.98 -30.38 0.06
N LYS A 229 -1.70 -29.24 -0.60
CA LYS A 229 -2.20 -28.86 -1.93
C LYS A 229 -3.73 -28.76 -2.02
N GLU A 230 -4.42 -28.73 -0.88
CA GLU A 230 -5.85 -28.48 -0.81
C GLU A 230 -6.14 -27.06 -1.32
N GLU A 231 -7.11 -26.91 -2.21
CA GLU A 231 -7.50 -25.65 -2.83
C GLU A 231 -9.02 -25.53 -2.74
N GLN A 232 -9.50 -24.39 -2.24
CA GLN A 232 -10.94 -24.14 -2.05
C GLN A 232 -11.31 -22.70 -2.41
N ARG A 233 -12.39 -22.57 -3.19
CA ARG A 233 -13.07 -21.30 -3.43
C ARG A 233 -13.87 -20.89 -2.20
N LEU A 234 -13.70 -19.65 -1.74
CA LEU A 234 -14.40 -19.14 -0.56
C LEU A 234 -15.64 -18.32 -0.92
N THR A 235 -15.57 -17.54 -1.99
CA THR A 235 -16.67 -16.67 -2.43
C THR A 235 -17.16 -17.10 -3.81
N PHE A 236 -18.46 -16.92 -4.04
CA PHE A 236 -19.15 -17.35 -5.26
C PHE A 236 -19.95 -16.19 -5.87
N VAL A 237 -19.39 -14.98 -5.83
CA VAL A 237 -20.11 -13.78 -6.28
C VAL A 237 -20.00 -13.59 -7.79
N HIS A 238 -18.85 -13.94 -8.37
CA HIS A 238 -18.61 -13.88 -9.80
C HIS A 238 -19.00 -15.21 -10.45
N LYS A 239 -19.86 -15.16 -11.45
CA LYS A 239 -20.42 -16.32 -12.16
C LYS A 239 -19.62 -16.73 -13.40
N GLU A 240 -18.48 -16.10 -13.63
CA GLU A 240 -17.60 -16.34 -14.78
C GLU A 240 -18.35 -16.18 -16.12
N HIS A 241 -19.38 -15.33 -16.15
CA HIS A 241 -20.03 -14.96 -17.42
C HIS A 241 -19.05 -14.14 -18.26
N ALA A 242 -19.11 -14.31 -19.59
CA ALA A 242 -18.16 -13.68 -20.49
C ALA A 242 -18.27 -12.15 -20.56
N ASN A 243 -19.36 -11.55 -20.07
CA ASN A 243 -19.64 -10.12 -20.19
C ASN A 243 -19.68 -9.43 -18.81
N VAL A 244 -18.87 -8.37 -18.66
CA VAL A 244 -18.81 -7.47 -17.48
C VAL A 244 -20.17 -6.81 -17.17
N GLU A 245 -21.05 -6.71 -18.17
CA GLU A 245 -22.41 -6.19 -17.99
C GLU A 245 -23.33 -7.14 -17.21
N GLU A 246 -23.14 -8.46 -17.38
CA GLU A 246 -24.01 -9.50 -16.82
C GLU A 246 -23.51 -10.01 -15.45
N ASP A 247 -22.26 -9.69 -15.10
CA ASP A 247 -21.60 -10.18 -13.88
C ASP A 247 -20.78 -9.07 -13.18
N PRO A 248 -21.47 -8.11 -12.55
CA PRO A 248 -20.87 -6.89 -12.00
C PRO A 248 -20.30 -7.04 -10.58
N LYS A 249 -20.40 -8.23 -9.99
CA LYS A 249 -20.02 -8.45 -8.59
C LYS A 249 -18.60 -8.97 -8.46
N SER A 250 -17.91 -8.56 -7.40
CA SER A 250 -16.56 -9.05 -7.07
C SER A 250 -16.35 -9.09 -5.56
N ALA A 251 -15.52 -10.02 -5.10
CA ALA A 251 -15.18 -10.20 -3.69
C ALA A 251 -13.66 -10.19 -3.50
N GLY A 252 -13.18 -9.41 -2.53
CA GLY A 252 -11.76 -9.31 -2.22
C GLY A 252 -10.94 -8.48 -3.20
N VAL A 253 -11.60 -7.76 -4.12
CA VAL A 253 -10.97 -6.94 -5.16
C VAL A 253 -11.21 -5.46 -4.86
N ALA A 254 -10.18 -4.63 -5.01
CA ALA A 254 -10.36 -3.18 -5.02
C ALA A 254 -10.82 -2.73 -6.41
N THR A 255 -11.89 -1.93 -6.51
CA THR A 255 -12.40 -1.45 -7.81
C THR A 255 -11.48 -0.40 -8.44
N PHE A 256 -11.78 0.01 -9.68
CA PHE A 256 -10.94 0.91 -10.48
C PHE A 256 -10.55 2.18 -9.71
N VAL A 257 -11.52 2.89 -9.11
CA VAL A 257 -11.27 4.16 -8.39
C VAL A 257 -10.37 3.96 -7.18
N LEU A 258 -10.57 2.87 -6.43
CA LEU A 258 -9.78 2.58 -5.23
C LEU A 258 -8.31 2.28 -5.57
N GLN A 259 -8.07 1.65 -6.73
CA GLN A 259 -6.72 1.41 -7.21
C GLN A 259 -6.06 2.66 -7.78
N GLU A 260 -6.79 3.47 -8.55
CA GLU A 260 -6.24 4.62 -9.29
C GLU A 260 -6.10 5.88 -8.42
N GLU A 261 -7.08 6.17 -7.55
CA GLU A 261 -7.16 7.42 -6.80
C GLU A 261 -6.76 7.26 -5.32
N PHE A 262 -6.87 6.05 -4.76
CA PHE A 262 -6.63 5.81 -3.32
C PHE A 262 -5.39 4.94 -3.04
N ASP A 263 -4.64 4.50 -4.06
CA ASP A 263 -3.50 3.60 -3.93
C ASP A 263 -3.82 2.31 -3.12
N ARG A 264 -5.07 1.83 -3.17
CA ARG A 264 -5.49 0.57 -2.55
C ARG A 264 -5.70 -0.51 -3.60
N TYR A 265 -4.84 -1.53 -3.57
CA TYR A 265 -4.81 -2.58 -4.59
C TYR A 265 -5.32 -3.95 -4.13
N THR A 266 -5.94 -4.02 -2.95
CA THR A 266 -6.48 -5.25 -2.38
C THR A 266 -7.81 -4.98 -1.68
N GLY A 267 -8.72 -5.96 -1.73
CA GLY A 267 -10.01 -5.91 -1.05
C GLY A 267 -10.19 -6.98 0.02
N TYR A 268 -9.14 -7.72 0.42
CA TYR A 268 -9.25 -8.74 1.47
C TYR A 268 -8.06 -8.72 2.45
N TRP A 269 -8.32 -9.09 3.71
CA TRP A 269 -7.37 -9.04 4.81
C TRP A 269 -7.51 -10.25 5.73
N TRP A 270 -6.45 -11.07 5.78
CA TRP A 270 -6.33 -12.15 6.75
C TRP A 270 -6.36 -11.62 8.19
N CYS A 271 -7.14 -12.27 9.05
CA CYS A 271 -7.01 -12.10 10.49
C CYS A 271 -5.66 -12.66 10.95
N PRO A 272 -4.87 -11.90 11.73
CA PRO A 272 -3.53 -12.31 12.13
C PRO A 272 -3.52 -13.40 13.21
N ALA A 273 -4.65 -13.64 13.87
CA ALA A 273 -4.82 -14.67 14.89
C ALA A 273 -5.81 -15.74 14.42
N ALA A 274 -5.55 -16.99 14.82
CA ALA A 274 -6.48 -18.10 14.65
C ALA A 274 -7.18 -18.39 15.97
N GLU A 275 -8.49 -18.66 15.91
CA GLU A 275 -9.26 -19.04 17.09
C GLU A 275 -9.21 -20.57 17.29
N PRO A 276 -8.72 -21.09 18.41
CA PRO A 276 -8.62 -22.53 18.64
C PRO A 276 -10.00 -23.15 18.89
N ILE A 277 -10.23 -24.36 18.36
CA ILE A 277 -11.47 -25.11 18.57
C ILE A 277 -11.28 -26.12 19.71
N VAL A 278 -12.27 -26.22 20.60
CA VAL A 278 -12.29 -27.24 21.67
C VAL A 278 -12.35 -28.64 21.04
N GLY A 279 -11.30 -29.43 21.24
CA GLY A 279 -11.14 -30.75 20.58
C GLY A 279 -10.06 -30.81 19.51
N GLY A 280 -9.39 -29.69 19.23
CA GLY A 280 -8.33 -29.59 18.23
C GLY A 280 -8.81 -28.94 16.93
N GLY A 281 -7.88 -28.33 16.19
CA GLY A 281 -8.20 -27.49 15.04
C GLY A 281 -8.27 -26.01 15.38
N LYS A 282 -8.66 -25.20 14.39
CA LYS A 282 -8.69 -23.73 14.51
C LYS A 282 -9.58 -23.09 13.45
N ILE A 283 -10.04 -21.88 13.72
CA ILE A 283 -10.79 -21.03 12.79
C ILE A 283 -9.86 -19.94 12.28
N LEU A 284 -9.69 -19.88 10.96
CA LEU A 284 -9.07 -18.75 10.28
C LEU A 284 -10.16 -17.80 9.79
N ARG A 285 -9.83 -16.51 9.67
CA ARG A 285 -10.79 -15.49 9.20
C ARG A 285 -10.17 -14.62 8.11
N ILE A 286 -10.98 -14.27 7.12
CA ILE A 286 -10.66 -13.26 6.10
C ILE A 286 -11.77 -12.22 6.09
N LEU A 287 -11.44 -10.97 6.42
CA LEU A 287 -12.30 -9.82 6.14
C LEU A 287 -12.16 -9.50 4.66
N TYR A 288 -13.26 -9.22 3.98
CA TYR A 288 -13.20 -8.75 2.61
C TYR A 288 -14.29 -7.74 2.27
N GLU A 289 -14.01 -6.94 1.24
CA GLU A 289 -14.96 -6.05 0.59
C GLU A 289 -15.65 -6.81 -0.55
N GLU A 290 -16.98 -6.76 -0.55
CA GLU A 290 -17.81 -7.20 -1.67
C GLU A 290 -18.32 -5.96 -2.40
N ASN A 291 -18.14 -5.92 -3.72
CA ASN A 291 -18.53 -4.81 -4.58
C ASN A 291 -19.62 -5.26 -5.55
N ASP A 292 -20.57 -4.36 -5.80
CA ASP A 292 -21.55 -4.49 -6.87
C ASP A 292 -21.48 -3.26 -7.79
N GLU A 293 -20.92 -3.46 -8.99
CA GLU A 293 -20.74 -2.41 -10.00
C GLU A 293 -21.93 -2.32 -10.97
N SER A 294 -23.10 -2.90 -10.65
CA SER A 294 -24.27 -2.94 -11.56
C SER A 294 -24.68 -1.56 -12.07
N GLU A 295 -24.70 -0.58 -11.16
CA GLU A 295 -25.12 0.80 -11.40
C GLU A 295 -23.98 1.69 -11.93
N VAL A 296 -22.77 1.15 -12.04
CA VAL A 296 -21.60 1.88 -12.56
C VAL A 296 -21.63 1.85 -14.08
N GLU A 297 -21.44 3.01 -14.70
CA GLU A 297 -21.43 3.13 -16.16
C GLU A 297 -20.32 2.29 -16.80
N VAL A 298 -20.62 1.73 -17.98
CA VAL A 298 -19.67 0.96 -18.78
C VAL A 298 -19.16 1.83 -19.92
N ILE A 299 -17.84 1.94 -20.03
CA ILE A 299 -17.15 2.56 -21.17
C ILE A 299 -16.42 1.48 -21.98
N HIS A 300 -16.14 1.79 -23.23
CA HIS A 300 -15.45 0.90 -24.15
C HIS A 300 -14.10 1.50 -24.56
N VAL A 301 -13.01 0.80 -24.22
CA VAL A 301 -11.64 1.22 -24.53
C VAL A 301 -11.08 0.30 -25.61
N THR A 302 -10.37 0.84 -26.60
CA THR A 302 -9.81 0.04 -27.69
C THR A 302 -8.86 -1.03 -27.15
N SER A 303 -9.06 -2.29 -27.58
CA SER A 303 -8.21 -3.40 -27.16
C SER A 303 -6.78 -3.23 -27.68
N PRO A 304 -5.74 -3.61 -26.91
CA PRO A 304 -4.35 -3.59 -27.37
C PRO A 304 -4.12 -4.41 -28.65
N MET A 305 -4.91 -5.46 -28.88
CA MET A 305 -4.87 -6.27 -30.11
C MET A 305 -5.63 -5.57 -31.25
N LEU A 306 -5.00 -4.54 -31.83
CA LEU A 306 -5.60 -3.64 -32.83
C LEU A 306 -6.18 -4.37 -34.05
N GLU A 307 -5.62 -5.52 -34.45
CA GLU A 307 -6.10 -6.33 -35.57
C GLU A 307 -7.52 -6.85 -35.36
N THR A 308 -7.91 -7.09 -34.10
CA THR A 308 -9.25 -7.57 -33.74
C THR A 308 -10.31 -6.50 -34.00
N ARG A 309 -9.94 -5.21 -33.98
CA ARG A 309 -10.85 -4.05 -34.04
C ARG A 309 -11.97 -4.13 -33.00
N ARG A 310 -11.64 -4.67 -31.82
CA ARG A 310 -12.55 -4.79 -30.67
C ARG A 310 -12.23 -3.77 -29.60
N THR A 311 -13.17 -3.63 -28.67
CA THR A 311 -13.03 -2.84 -27.45
C THR A 311 -13.19 -3.74 -26.24
N ASP A 312 -12.49 -3.40 -25.18
CA ASP A 312 -12.67 -3.95 -23.84
C ASP A 312 -13.68 -3.07 -23.10
N SER A 313 -14.59 -3.69 -22.35
CA SER A 313 -15.59 -2.99 -21.53
C SER A 313 -15.06 -2.76 -20.12
N PHE A 314 -15.22 -1.55 -19.60
CA PHE A 314 -14.74 -1.12 -18.29
C PHE A 314 -15.84 -0.44 -17.49
N ARG A 315 -15.99 -0.82 -16.21
CA ARG A 315 -16.78 -0.07 -15.23
C ARG A 315 -16.00 1.19 -14.86
N TYR A 316 -16.56 2.35 -15.17
CA TYR A 316 -15.91 3.65 -14.97
C TYR A 316 -16.90 4.65 -14.36
N PRO A 317 -16.83 4.89 -13.04
CA PRO A 317 -17.69 5.87 -12.38
C PRO A 317 -17.19 7.28 -12.68
N LYS A 318 -17.73 7.89 -13.74
CA LYS A 318 -17.45 9.29 -14.06
C LYS A 318 -17.92 10.20 -12.92
N THR A 319 -17.30 11.37 -12.79
CA THR A 319 -17.67 12.35 -11.76
C THR A 319 -19.17 12.63 -11.77
N GLY A 320 -19.82 12.45 -10.62
CA GLY A 320 -21.25 12.69 -10.44
C GLY A 320 -22.17 11.47 -10.66
N THR A 321 -21.67 10.34 -11.18
CA THR A 321 -22.47 9.11 -11.29
C THR A 321 -22.31 8.18 -10.09
N ALA A 322 -23.01 7.04 -10.09
CA ALA A 322 -22.89 6.05 -9.03
C ALA A 322 -21.48 5.47 -8.96
N ASN A 323 -20.97 5.33 -7.74
CA ASN A 323 -19.88 4.41 -7.41
C ASN A 323 -20.45 2.99 -7.19
N PRO A 324 -19.60 1.96 -7.12
CA PRO A 324 -20.01 0.62 -6.72
C PRO A 324 -20.74 0.63 -5.37
N LYS A 325 -21.75 -0.23 -5.21
CA LYS A 325 -22.29 -0.52 -3.87
C LYS A 325 -21.29 -1.42 -3.16
N ILE A 326 -20.93 -1.08 -1.93
CA ILE A 326 -19.89 -1.77 -1.18
C ILE A 326 -20.43 -2.28 0.15
N THR A 327 -19.89 -3.41 0.61
CA THR A 327 -20.15 -3.91 1.97
C THR A 327 -18.96 -4.71 2.47
N PHE A 328 -18.84 -4.84 3.80
CA PHE A 328 -17.90 -5.78 4.41
C PHE A 328 -18.55 -7.14 4.58
N LYS A 329 -17.73 -8.17 4.39
CA LYS A 329 -18.05 -9.58 4.58
C LYS A 329 -16.93 -10.26 5.34
N LEU A 330 -17.21 -11.42 5.92
CA LEU A 330 -16.24 -12.19 6.68
C LEU A 330 -16.34 -13.67 6.33
N SER A 331 -15.27 -14.24 5.80
CA SER A 331 -15.17 -15.70 5.61
C SER A 331 -14.54 -16.34 6.84
N GLU A 332 -15.24 -17.28 7.47
CA GLU A 332 -14.70 -18.13 8.55
C GLU A 332 -14.38 -19.53 8.01
N ILE A 333 -13.11 -19.92 8.11
CA ILE A 333 -12.60 -21.20 7.64
C ILE A 333 -12.27 -22.08 8.85
N THR A 334 -13.04 -23.14 9.03
CA THR A 334 -12.85 -24.12 10.10
C THR A 334 -11.87 -25.19 9.63
N LEU A 335 -10.75 -25.32 10.33
CA LEU A 335 -9.72 -26.32 10.06
C LEU A 335 -9.72 -27.41 11.14
N GLY A 336 -9.54 -28.65 10.70
CA GLY A 336 -9.33 -29.80 11.57
C GLY A 336 -7.94 -29.81 12.20
N SER A 337 -7.72 -30.72 13.15
CA SER A 337 -6.40 -30.91 13.78
C SER A 337 -5.33 -31.40 12.80
N ASP A 338 -5.74 -32.01 11.68
CA ASP A 338 -4.89 -32.45 10.58
C ASP A 338 -4.57 -31.33 9.58
N GLY A 339 -5.11 -30.12 9.80
CA GLY A 339 -4.89 -28.95 8.96
C GLY A 339 -5.74 -28.93 7.68
N ARG A 340 -6.73 -29.83 7.54
CA ARG A 340 -7.67 -29.83 6.40
C ARG A 340 -8.89 -28.98 6.66
N ILE A 341 -9.58 -28.55 5.61
CA ILE A 341 -10.79 -27.75 5.74
C ILE A 341 -11.97 -28.66 6.15
N LEU A 342 -12.61 -28.33 7.26
CA LEU A 342 -13.86 -28.96 7.71
C LEU A 342 -15.10 -28.22 7.20
N GLY A 343 -14.99 -26.91 7.01
CA GLY A 343 -16.04 -26.08 6.46
C GLY A 343 -15.61 -24.62 6.33
N ALA A 344 -16.23 -23.92 5.39
CA ALA A 344 -16.10 -22.48 5.24
C ALA A 344 -17.50 -21.86 5.28
N VAL A 345 -17.66 -20.80 6.07
CA VAL A 345 -18.93 -20.07 6.22
C VAL A 345 -18.70 -18.64 5.78
N ASP A 346 -19.47 -18.19 4.79
CA ASP A 346 -19.54 -16.79 4.43
C ASP A 346 -20.50 -16.05 5.37
N LYS A 347 -20.10 -14.85 5.80
CA LYS A 347 -20.86 -14.02 6.75
C LYS A 347 -21.03 -12.60 6.23
N GLU A 348 -22.20 -12.05 6.50
CA GLU A 348 -22.58 -10.67 6.20
C GLU A 348 -22.77 -9.84 7.47
N LEU A 349 -22.70 -8.51 7.34
CA LEU A 349 -23.03 -7.62 8.45
C LEU A 349 -24.48 -7.86 8.92
N VAL A 350 -24.69 -7.83 10.23
CA VAL A 350 -26.01 -8.00 10.88
C VAL A 350 -27.06 -6.97 10.39
N GLN A 351 -26.61 -5.80 9.91
CA GLN A 351 -27.41 -4.80 9.23
C GLN A 351 -26.69 -4.31 7.97
N PRO A 352 -27.41 -3.77 6.98
CA PRO A 352 -26.83 -3.18 5.77
C PRO A 352 -25.71 -2.16 6.07
N PHE A 353 -24.71 -2.12 5.18
CA PHE A 353 -23.55 -1.25 5.31
C PHE A 353 -23.94 0.22 5.45
N GLU A 354 -24.90 0.68 4.66
CA GLU A 354 -25.36 2.07 4.62
C GLU A 354 -26.07 2.49 5.93
N ILE A 355 -26.59 1.53 6.69
CA ILE A 355 -27.18 1.79 8.02
C ILE A 355 -26.07 1.87 9.08
N LEU A 356 -25.09 0.95 9.02
CA LEU A 356 -24.01 0.87 10.00
C LEU A 356 -22.97 1.99 9.82
N PHE A 357 -22.78 2.47 8.60
CA PHE A 357 -21.79 3.45 8.20
C PHE A 357 -22.45 4.54 7.35
N ASP A 358 -23.38 5.27 7.96
CA ASP A 358 -24.15 6.32 7.28
C ASP A 358 -23.24 7.37 6.63
N GLY A 359 -23.51 7.67 5.36
CA GLY A 359 -22.77 8.63 4.55
C GLY A 359 -21.35 8.20 4.16
N VAL A 360 -20.99 6.92 4.28
CA VAL A 360 -19.71 6.38 3.77
C VAL A 360 -19.87 5.93 2.33
N GLU A 361 -18.93 6.36 1.47
CA GLU A 361 -18.87 6.01 0.04
C GLU A 361 -17.64 5.15 -0.29
N TYR A 362 -16.52 5.34 0.43
CA TYR A 362 -15.26 4.67 0.11
C TYR A 362 -14.65 3.98 1.34
N ILE A 363 -14.29 2.70 1.19
CA ILE A 363 -13.40 2.01 2.12
C ILE A 363 -11.95 2.32 1.68
N ALA A 364 -11.33 3.32 2.30
CA ALA A 364 -10.00 3.80 1.91
C ALA A 364 -8.89 2.82 2.34
N ARG A 365 -8.96 2.28 3.56
CA ARG A 365 -8.04 1.27 4.09
C ARG A 365 -8.80 0.32 5.01
N ALA A 366 -8.34 -0.91 5.15
CA ALA A 366 -8.83 -1.82 6.17
C ALA A 366 -7.73 -2.81 6.59
N GLY A 367 -7.99 -3.52 7.67
CA GLY A 367 -7.10 -4.53 8.20
C GLY A 367 -7.59 -5.07 9.53
N TRP A 368 -6.65 -5.59 10.33
CA TRP A 368 -6.94 -6.15 11.64
C TRP A 368 -6.05 -5.54 12.72
N THR A 369 -6.59 -5.49 13.93
CA THR A 369 -5.79 -5.35 15.15
C THR A 369 -4.84 -6.55 15.29
N ARG A 370 -3.70 -6.37 15.95
CA ARG A 370 -2.64 -7.40 16.00
C ARG A 370 -3.12 -8.70 16.65
N GLU A 371 -4.02 -8.57 17.61
CA GLU A 371 -4.62 -9.68 18.35
C GLU A 371 -5.76 -10.36 17.57
N GLY A 372 -6.21 -9.80 16.45
CA GLY A 372 -7.35 -10.29 15.68
C GLY A 372 -8.72 -10.05 16.34
N LYS A 373 -8.78 -9.24 17.42
CA LYS A 373 -10.01 -8.96 18.18
C LYS A 373 -11.01 -8.12 17.38
N TYR A 374 -10.51 -7.13 16.65
CA TYR A 374 -11.28 -6.27 15.76
C TYR A 374 -10.65 -6.21 14.39
N ALA A 375 -11.49 -6.28 13.35
CA ALA A 375 -11.19 -5.68 12.06
C ALA A 375 -11.25 -4.15 12.21
N TRP A 376 -10.51 -3.41 11.39
CA TRP A 376 -10.57 -1.95 11.34
C TRP A 376 -10.72 -1.46 9.91
N ALA A 377 -11.33 -0.30 9.74
CA ALA A 377 -11.47 0.37 8.47
C ALA A 377 -11.30 1.89 8.61
N ILE A 378 -10.68 2.50 7.60
CA ILE A 378 -10.66 3.95 7.37
C ILE A 378 -11.67 4.22 6.27
N LEU A 379 -12.69 4.99 6.60
CA LEU A 379 -13.89 5.22 5.79
C LEU A 379 -13.98 6.70 5.42
N LEU A 380 -14.41 6.98 4.18
CA LEU A 380 -14.63 8.33 3.68
C LEU A 380 -16.05 8.52 3.18
N ASP A 381 -16.55 9.74 3.36
CA ASP A 381 -17.74 10.23 2.67
C ASP A 381 -17.47 10.51 1.19
N ARG A 382 -18.55 10.73 0.43
CA ARG A 382 -18.48 10.97 -1.01
C ARG A 382 -17.72 12.24 -1.38
N SER A 383 -17.81 13.29 -0.56
CA SER A 383 -17.04 14.54 -0.76
C SER A 383 -15.59 14.44 -0.31
N GLN A 384 -15.19 13.34 0.33
CA GLN A 384 -13.83 13.14 0.86
C GLN A 384 -13.42 14.24 1.86
N THR A 385 -14.37 14.67 2.67
CA THR A 385 -14.25 15.75 3.65
C THR A 385 -14.49 15.27 5.08
N ARG A 386 -14.96 14.03 5.26
CA ARG A 386 -15.16 13.37 6.54
C ARG A 386 -14.50 12.00 6.52
N LEU A 387 -13.53 11.80 7.42
CA LEU A 387 -12.85 10.54 7.65
C LEU A 387 -13.28 9.94 8.97
N GLN A 388 -13.59 8.64 8.97
CA GLN A 388 -13.85 7.86 10.17
C GLN A 388 -12.91 6.65 10.23
N ILE A 389 -12.38 6.37 11.42
CA ILE A 389 -11.71 5.10 11.70
C ILE A 389 -12.65 4.29 12.59
N ALA A 390 -13.06 3.11 12.13
CA ALA A 390 -14.00 2.25 12.83
C ALA A 390 -13.41 0.87 13.08
N PHE A 391 -13.69 0.31 14.26
CA PHE A 391 -13.47 -1.09 14.56
C PHE A 391 -14.75 -1.90 14.35
N LEU A 392 -14.59 -3.06 13.71
CA LEU A 392 -15.64 -4.03 13.41
C LEU A 392 -15.34 -5.32 14.18
N PRO A 393 -16.09 -5.62 15.26
CA PRO A 393 -15.98 -6.91 15.95
C PRO A 393 -16.44 -8.05 15.02
N PRO A 394 -15.77 -9.23 15.01
CA PRO A 394 -16.23 -10.39 14.23
C PRO A 394 -17.67 -10.81 14.53
N ALA A 395 -18.15 -10.60 15.76
CA ALA A 395 -19.53 -10.87 16.17
C ALA A 395 -20.57 -9.97 15.46
N LEU A 396 -20.15 -8.92 14.76
CA LEU A 396 -21.03 -8.08 13.92
C LEU A 396 -21.45 -8.81 12.63
N PHE A 397 -20.77 -9.91 12.29
CA PHE A 397 -21.02 -10.69 11.09
C PHE A 397 -21.79 -11.97 11.42
N ILE A 398 -22.92 -12.17 10.74
CA ILE A 398 -23.77 -13.36 10.85
C ILE A 398 -23.66 -14.21 9.57
N PRO A 399 -23.84 -15.53 9.64
CA PRO A 399 -23.92 -16.37 8.44
C PRO A 399 -24.93 -15.83 7.42
N VAL A 400 -24.56 -15.88 6.14
CA VAL A 400 -25.49 -15.57 5.05
C VAL A 400 -26.57 -16.65 5.01
N GLU A 401 -27.83 -16.23 5.09
CA GLU A 401 -28.98 -17.14 5.14
C GLU A 401 -30.14 -16.55 4.31
N ASP A 402 -30.63 -17.31 3.35
CA ASP A 402 -31.72 -16.88 2.46
C ASP A 402 -33.09 -16.97 3.16
N ASP A 403 -33.25 -17.90 4.10
CA ASP A 403 -34.48 -18.02 4.87
C ASP A 403 -34.61 -16.86 5.86
N ALA A 404 -35.61 -16.01 5.63
CA ALA A 404 -35.81 -14.80 6.42
C ALA A 404 -36.07 -15.07 7.92
N MET A 405 -36.65 -16.22 8.29
CA MET A 405 -36.91 -16.54 9.68
C MET A 405 -35.63 -16.98 10.40
N GLU A 406 -34.82 -17.85 9.78
CA GLU A 406 -33.51 -18.24 10.32
C GLU A 406 -32.57 -17.04 10.38
N ARG A 407 -32.56 -16.19 9.34
CA ARG A 407 -31.81 -14.93 9.34
C ARG A 407 -32.23 -14.01 10.49
N GLN A 408 -33.53 -13.88 10.77
CA GLN A 408 -34.00 -13.07 11.90
C GLN A 408 -33.53 -13.65 13.24
N LYS A 409 -33.54 -14.97 13.42
CA LYS A 409 -33.00 -15.61 14.64
C LYS A 409 -31.51 -15.33 14.81
N LEU A 410 -30.73 -15.36 13.72
CA LEU A 410 -29.31 -15.01 13.75
C LEU A 410 -29.11 -13.54 14.16
N ILE A 411 -29.92 -12.62 13.64
CA ILE A 411 -29.90 -11.20 14.02
C ILE A 411 -30.22 -11.03 15.50
N ASP A 412 -31.29 -11.65 15.99
CA ASP A 412 -31.75 -11.55 17.38
C ASP A 412 -30.74 -12.15 18.37
N ALA A 413 -29.92 -13.10 17.92
CA ALA A 413 -28.85 -13.69 18.71
C ALA A 413 -27.65 -12.76 18.91
N VAL A 414 -27.46 -11.73 18.08
CA VAL A 414 -26.36 -10.77 18.23
C VAL A 414 -26.73 -9.71 19.29
N PRO A 415 -26.00 -9.61 20.41
CA PRO A 415 -26.31 -8.65 21.47
C PRO A 415 -26.24 -7.21 20.96
N ASP A 416 -27.19 -6.35 21.34
CA ASP A 416 -27.25 -4.94 20.95
C ASP A 416 -25.98 -4.14 21.29
N SER A 417 -25.17 -4.59 22.26
CA SER A 417 -23.87 -3.98 22.59
C SER A 417 -22.83 -4.14 21.47
N ILE A 418 -22.97 -5.16 20.62
CA ILE A 418 -22.09 -5.39 19.46
C ILE A 418 -22.47 -4.39 18.37
N THR A 419 -21.66 -3.35 18.21
CA THR A 419 -21.85 -2.30 17.20
C THR A 419 -20.50 -1.93 16.58
N PRO A 420 -20.46 -1.30 15.40
CA PRO A 420 -19.25 -0.66 14.92
C PRO A 420 -18.77 0.40 15.93
N LEU A 421 -17.48 0.39 16.24
CA LEU A 421 -16.89 1.32 17.20
C LEU A 421 -16.09 2.38 16.44
N VAL A 422 -16.65 3.57 16.25
CA VAL A 422 -15.92 4.70 15.65
C VAL A 422 -14.92 5.22 16.68
N ILE A 423 -13.62 4.99 16.43
CA ILE A 423 -12.54 5.33 17.37
C ILE A 423 -11.88 6.68 17.08
N TYR A 424 -12.09 7.21 15.86
CA TYR A 424 -11.60 8.50 15.41
C TYR A 424 -12.50 9.05 14.31
N GLU A 425 -12.71 10.36 14.33
CA GLU A 425 -13.37 11.09 13.26
C GLU A 425 -12.69 12.44 13.07
N GLU A 426 -12.51 12.83 11.80
CA GLU A 426 -12.08 14.17 11.45
C GLU A 426 -12.81 14.69 10.21
N THR A 427 -12.93 16.01 10.15
CA THR A 427 -13.52 16.72 9.03
C THR A 427 -12.60 17.85 8.56
N THR A 428 -12.77 18.26 7.30
CA THR A 428 -12.05 19.37 6.68
C THR A 428 -12.93 20.04 5.64
N ASP A 429 -12.74 21.35 5.47
CA ASP A 429 -13.42 22.15 4.44
C ASP A 429 -12.68 22.09 3.08
N ILE A 430 -11.55 21.36 3.02
CA ILE A 430 -10.70 21.22 1.82
C ILE A 430 -10.90 19.82 1.21
N TRP A 431 -10.10 18.83 1.64
CA TRP A 431 -10.24 17.40 1.33
C TRP A 431 -9.29 16.60 2.24
N ILE A 432 -9.56 15.30 2.38
CA ILE A 432 -8.74 14.37 3.17
C ILE A 432 -7.71 13.67 2.27
N ASN A 433 -6.43 13.88 2.53
CA ASN A 433 -5.36 13.11 1.86
C ASN A 433 -5.09 11.79 2.60
N ILE A 434 -5.60 10.68 2.05
CA ILE A 434 -5.36 9.34 2.59
C ILE A 434 -3.87 8.98 2.62
N HIS A 435 -3.49 8.19 3.63
CA HIS A 435 -2.13 7.72 3.86
C HIS A 435 -2.11 6.36 4.55
N ASP A 436 -0.95 5.70 4.57
CA ASP A 436 -0.79 4.35 5.14
C ASP A 436 -0.39 4.35 6.62
N ILE A 437 -0.35 5.53 7.27
CA ILE A 437 0.00 5.68 8.68
C ILE A 437 -1.22 5.38 9.57
N PHE A 438 -1.28 4.15 10.07
CA PHE A 438 -2.17 3.75 11.16
C PHE A 438 -1.52 2.64 11.97
N HIS A 439 -1.28 2.86 13.26
CA HIS A 439 -0.63 1.89 14.13
C HIS A 439 -1.41 1.72 15.43
N VAL A 440 -2.02 0.55 15.63
CA VAL A 440 -2.73 0.21 16.87
C VAL A 440 -1.75 -0.47 17.83
N PHE A 441 -1.67 0.04 19.06
CA PHE A 441 -0.89 -0.59 20.12
C PHE A 441 -1.62 -1.79 20.71
N PRO A 442 -0.88 -2.77 21.28
CA PRO A 442 -1.51 -3.86 22.02
C PRO A 442 -2.43 -3.34 23.12
N GLN A 443 -3.64 -3.89 23.18
CA GLN A 443 -4.64 -3.46 24.14
C GLN A 443 -4.23 -3.89 25.56
N THR A 444 -4.03 -2.92 26.47
CA THR A 444 -3.67 -3.17 27.87
C THR A 444 -4.86 -3.13 28.82
N GLN A 445 -5.93 -2.41 28.44
CA GLN A 445 -7.19 -2.31 29.16
C GLN A 445 -8.34 -2.64 28.20
N GLU A 446 -9.33 -3.42 28.62
CA GLU A 446 -10.40 -3.92 27.73
C GLU A 446 -11.21 -2.81 27.05
N ASP A 447 -11.39 -1.68 27.74
CA ASP A 447 -12.23 -0.57 27.30
C ASP A 447 -11.43 0.57 26.68
N VAL A 448 -10.12 0.45 26.52
CA VAL A 448 -9.29 1.52 25.94
C VAL A 448 -8.46 0.99 24.78
N VAL A 449 -8.48 1.71 23.66
CA VAL A 449 -7.55 1.48 22.55
C VAL A 449 -6.61 2.67 22.43
N GLU A 450 -5.33 2.39 22.19
CA GLU A 450 -4.35 3.40 21.84
C GLU A 450 -3.81 3.17 20.44
N PHE A 451 -3.67 4.24 19.67
CA PHE A 451 -3.13 4.16 18.33
C PHE A 451 -2.39 5.45 17.93
N ILE A 452 -1.57 5.36 16.89
CA ILE A 452 -0.98 6.50 16.20
C ILE A 452 -1.64 6.67 14.85
N PHE A 453 -2.04 7.89 14.55
CA PHE A 453 -2.58 8.31 13.27
C PHE A 453 -1.92 9.61 12.82
N ALA A 454 -1.89 9.87 11.51
CA ALA A 454 -1.44 11.14 10.97
C ALA A 454 -2.64 11.99 10.55
N SER A 455 -2.57 13.31 10.68
CA SER A 455 -3.69 14.19 10.26
C SER A 455 -3.20 15.57 9.86
N GLU A 456 -3.83 16.12 8.82
CA GLU A 456 -3.68 17.51 8.36
C GLU A 456 -4.77 18.42 8.93
N CYS A 457 -5.90 17.85 9.34
CA CYS A 457 -7.14 18.57 9.67
C CYS A 457 -7.01 19.55 10.84
N LYS A 458 -6.02 19.37 11.73
CA LYS A 458 -5.84 20.25 12.90
C LYS A 458 -5.02 21.51 12.62
N THR A 459 -4.08 21.46 11.67
CA THR A 459 -3.09 22.54 11.48
C THR A 459 -2.87 22.95 10.02
N GLY A 460 -3.45 22.23 9.06
CA GLY A 460 -3.14 22.34 7.64
C GLY A 460 -1.86 21.58 7.22
N PHE A 461 -1.12 20.99 8.15
CA PHE A 461 0.05 20.15 7.87
C PHE A 461 -0.06 18.79 8.55
N ARG A 462 0.51 17.76 7.90
CA ARG A 462 0.45 16.39 8.38
C ARG A 462 1.36 16.21 9.60
N HIS A 463 0.75 15.85 10.72
CA HIS A 463 1.42 15.56 11.98
C HIS A 463 0.99 14.21 12.53
N LEU A 464 1.83 13.62 13.39
CA LEU A 464 1.47 12.41 14.13
C LEU A 464 0.74 12.75 15.43
N TYR A 465 -0.30 11.98 15.71
CA TYR A 465 -1.08 12.05 16.93
C TYR A 465 -1.11 10.66 17.56
N ARG A 466 -0.74 10.57 18.83
CA ARG A 466 -1.06 9.42 19.66
C ARG A 466 -2.44 9.68 20.27
N ILE A 467 -3.38 8.77 20.06
CA ILE A 467 -4.78 8.92 20.44
C ILE A 467 -5.15 7.73 21.32
N SER A 468 -5.81 8.02 22.43
CA SER A 468 -6.38 6.99 23.32
C SER A 468 -7.90 7.18 23.34
N THR A 469 -8.63 6.16 22.90
CA THR A 469 -10.10 6.20 22.80
C THR A 469 -10.71 5.17 23.73
N VAL A 470 -11.74 5.57 24.49
CA VAL A 470 -12.52 4.67 25.34
C VAL A 470 -13.61 4.01 24.50
N LEU A 471 -13.58 2.69 24.42
CA LEU A 471 -14.57 1.84 23.75
C LEU A 471 -15.82 1.75 24.63
N LYS A 472 -16.67 2.77 24.56
CA LYS A 472 -17.96 2.75 25.26
C LYS A 472 -18.96 1.89 24.49
N GLU A 473 -19.83 1.19 25.24
CA GLU A 473 -21.04 0.62 24.66
C GLU A 473 -21.86 1.73 24.00
N SER A 474 -22.35 1.46 22.80
CA SER A 474 -23.20 2.40 22.10
C SER A 474 -24.55 2.50 22.80
N ASN A 475 -25.11 3.72 22.83
CA ASN A 475 -26.52 3.91 23.20
C ASN A 475 -27.47 3.40 22.10
N TYR A 476 -26.93 3.06 20.94
CA TYR A 476 -27.67 2.46 19.84
C TYR A 476 -28.22 1.08 20.24
N ARG A 477 -29.51 0.89 20.00
CA ARG A 477 -30.21 -0.39 20.17
C ARG A 477 -30.85 -0.76 18.84
N ARG A 478 -30.38 -1.84 18.20
CA ARG A 478 -30.96 -2.32 16.92
C ARG A 478 -32.44 -2.65 17.09
N SER A 479 -32.77 -3.25 18.23
CA SER A 479 -34.13 -3.57 18.66
C SER A 479 -35.09 -2.38 18.73
N SER A 480 -34.57 -1.14 18.83
CA SER A 480 -35.37 0.09 18.93
C SER A 480 -35.55 0.85 17.61
N GLY A 481 -34.95 0.38 16.51
CA GLY A 481 -35.02 1.05 15.21
C GLY A 481 -34.28 2.39 15.11
N GLY A 482 -33.37 2.68 16.05
CA GLY A 482 -32.50 3.85 15.96
C GLY A 482 -31.50 3.75 14.80
N LEU A 483 -30.73 4.83 14.55
CA LEU A 483 -29.52 4.77 13.74
C LEU A 483 -28.30 4.73 14.65
N PRO A 484 -27.20 4.05 14.26
CA PRO A 484 -25.95 4.10 15.00
C PRO A 484 -25.47 5.56 15.10
N ALA A 485 -25.29 6.06 16.31
CA ALA A 485 -24.67 7.36 16.55
C ALA A 485 -23.18 7.18 16.88
N PRO A 486 -22.28 8.04 16.39
CA PRO A 486 -20.87 7.98 16.76
C PRO A 486 -20.73 8.12 18.29
N SER A 487 -19.92 7.25 18.90
CA SER A 487 -19.70 7.26 20.34
C SER A 487 -18.86 8.49 20.72
N ASN A 488 -19.51 9.45 21.38
CA ASN A 488 -18.88 10.67 21.85
C ASN A 488 -17.90 10.39 23.00
N SER A 489 -16.62 10.17 22.69
CA SER A 489 -15.50 10.66 23.51
C SER A 489 -14.15 10.37 22.86
N ILE A 490 -13.59 11.35 22.16
CA ILE A 490 -12.17 11.38 21.79
C ILE A 490 -11.43 12.16 22.87
N LEU A 491 -10.53 11.50 23.62
CA LEU A 491 -9.60 12.19 24.51
C LEU A 491 -8.24 12.25 23.81
N LEU A 492 -7.92 13.42 23.27
CA LEU A 492 -6.61 13.66 22.64
C LEU A 492 -5.55 13.81 23.75
N LEU A 493 -4.70 12.81 23.94
CA LEU A 493 -3.58 12.87 24.90
C LEU A 493 -2.25 12.87 24.13
N CYS A 494 -1.64 14.06 24.09
CA CYS A 494 -0.31 14.43 23.59
C CYS A 494 -0.19 14.86 22.11
N LEU A 495 0.06 16.16 21.95
CA LEU A 495 0.60 16.81 20.74
C LEU A 495 2.12 16.91 20.86
N ASN A 496 2.86 16.15 20.06
CA ASN A 496 4.24 16.52 19.71
C ASN A 496 4.22 16.91 18.23
N GLN A 497 4.35 18.21 17.95
CA GLN A 497 4.25 18.76 16.59
C GLN A 497 5.51 18.47 15.78
N TRP A 498 5.48 17.53 14.83
CA TRP A 498 6.51 17.38 13.78
C TRP A 498 5.86 17.05 12.43
N LYS A 499 6.33 17.68 11.34
CA LYS A 499 5.84 17.39 9.98
C LYS A 499 6.22 15.97 9.57
N THR A 500 5.27 15.19 9.04
CA THR A 500 5.51 13.82 8.57
C THR A 500 5.07 13.62 7.12
N PHE A 501 5.83 12.79 6.41
CA PHE A 501 5.49 12.28 5.09
C PHE A 501 4.85 10.88 5.26
N GLY A 502 3.84 10.56 4.44
CA GLY A 502 3.03 9.34 4.59
C GLY A 502 2.31 8.90 3.32
N ALA A 503 2.62 9.52 2.18
CA ALA A 503 2.11 9.11 0.87
C ALA A 503 3.19 8.34 0.11
N HIS A 504 2.79 7.40 -0.76
CA HIS A 504 3.69 6.55 -1.56
C HIS A 504 4.58 5.57 -0.75
N ALA A 505 3.96 4.58 -0.09
CA ALA A 505 4.62 3.46 0.60
C ALA A 505 5.53 3.83 1.78
N GLU A 506 5.26 4.96 2.43
CA GLU A 506 5.98 5.40 3.63
C GLU A 506 5.24 4.92 4.90
N GLY A 507 5.68 3.79 5.45
CA GLY A 507 5.20 3.27 6.73
C GLY A 507 6.06 3.70 7.92
N LEU A 508 5.44 3.87 9.09
CA LEU A 508 6.16 4.09 10.36
C LEU A 508 6.56 2.76 11.00
N LYS A 509 7.80 2.69 11.51
CA LYS A 509 8.26 1.57 12.35
C LYS A 509 8.36 2.01 13.81
N PHE A 510 7.67 1.30 14.69
CA PHE A 510 7.78 1.45 16.13
C PHE A 510 8.60 0.29 16.73
N SER A 511 9.53 0.59 17.63
CA SER A 511 10.28 -0.41 18.40
C SER A 511 9.88 -0.30 19.87
N ILE A 512 9.33 -1.37 20.44
CA ILE A 512 9.09 -1.48 21.88
C ILE A 512 10.30 -2.23 22.45
N GLY A 513 11.24 -1.50 23.06
CA GLY A 513 12.38 -2.08 23.76
C GLY A 513 12.04 -2.40 25.22
N SER A 514 12.47 -3.56 25.73
CA SER A 514 12.52 -3.85 27.16
C SER A 514 13.61 -3.00 27.85
N PRO A 515 13.46 -2.66 29.15
CA PRO A 515 14.24 -1.62 29.81
C PRO A 515 15.58 -2.15 30.33
N GLN A 516 16.43 -2.74 29.48
CA GLN A 516 17.79 -3.10 29.86
C GLN A 516 18.74 -3.05 28.65
N CYS A 517 19.26 -1.86 28.34
CA CYS A 517 20.56 -1.73 27.66
C CYS A 517 21.13 -0.34 27.95
N THR A 518 22.22 -0.31 28.71
CA THR A 518 22.98 0.86 29.10
C THR A 518 23.61 1.55 27.89
N THR A 519 23.38 2.85 27.79
CA THR A 519 23.85 3.75 26.73
C THR A 519 25.37 3.95 26.79
N THR A 520 26.06 3.76 25.67
CA THR A 520 27.40 4.35 25.43
C THR A 520 27.29 5.22 24.18
N LEU A 521 27.30 6.54 24.36
CA LEU A 521 27.31 7.53 23.27
C LEU A 521 28.73 7.62 22.68
N ALA A 522 28.89 7.35 21.39
CA ALA A 522 30.06 7.75 20.61
C ALA A 522 29.62 8.74 19.53
N SER A 523 30.12 9.97 19.61
CA SER A 523 29.93 11.01 18.60
C SER A 523 30.59 10.62 17.28
N MET A 524 29.82 10.46 16.21
CA MET A 524 30.33 10.39 14.84
C MET A 524 29.99 11.68 14.10
N GLY A 525 31.02 12.46 13.79
CA GLY A 525 30.91 13.57 12.84
C GLY A 525 30.88 13.03 11.41
N PHE A 526 29.88 13.44 10.62
CA PHE A 526 29.80 13.16 9.19
C PHE A 526 30.53 14.24 8.38
N PRO A 527 31.28 13.89 7.32
CA PRO A 527 31.81 14.87 6.38
C PRO A 527 30.72 15.40 5.45
N LYS A 528 30.83 16.68 5.09
CA LYS A 528 29.91 17.44 4.25
C LYS A 528 29.90 16.92 2.80
N GLY A 529 28.70 16.75 2.24
CA GLY A 529 28.47 16.71 0.79
C GLY A 529 28.00 15.38 0.22
N ALA A 530 26.71 15.08 0.34
CA ALA A 530 25.98 14.19 -0.58
C ALA A 530 24.48 14.50 -0.48
N PHE A 531 23.89 14.97 -1.58
CA PHE A 531 22.44 15.14 -1.71
C PHE A 531 21.76 13.76 -1.72
N PHE A 532 21.13 13.39 -0.61
CA PHE A 532 20.22 12.24 -0.51
C PHE A 532 18.81 12.77 -0.24
N LYS A 533 17.99 12.87 -1.29
CA LYS A 533 16.52 12.90 -1.15
C LYS A 533 16.05 11.46 -1.24
N ARG A 534 15.80 10.83 -0.07
CA ARG A 534 14.88 9.69 0.20
C ARG A 534 15.40 8.81 1.34
N GLN A 535 14.43 8.43 2.19
CA GLN A 535 14.44 7.32 3.16
C GLN A 535 15.47 7.37 4.30
N LEU A 536 15.00 7.78 5.48
CA LEU A 536 15.07 7.05 6.76
C LEU A 536 14.57 8.01 7.86
N VAL A 537 13.39 7.74 8.44
CA VAL A 537 13.03 8.34 9.73
C VAL A 537 13.24 7.27 10.79
N PHE A 538 14.43 7.27 11.40
CA PHE A 538 14.66 6.57 12.67
C PHE A 538 14.34 7.53 13.79
N LEU A 539 13.40 7.17 14.67
CA LEU A 539 13.12 7.95 15.87
C LEU A 539 13.31 7.07 17.11
N LEU A 540 14.36 7.40 17.87
CA LEU A 540 14.68 6.81 19.17
C LEU A 540 13.92 7.59 20.24
N PHE A 541 13.01 6.94 20.96
CA PHE A 541 12.40 7.46 22.18
C PHE A 541 13.15 6.91 23.40
N PHE A 542 13.89 7.76 24.10
CA PHE A 542 14.15 7.65 25.54
C PHE A 542 14.60 9.01 26.06
N LEU A 543 13.81 9.62 26.96
CA LEU A 543 14.24 10.29 28.20
C LEU A 543 13.10 11.15 28.78
N GLU A 544 12.72 10.82 30.01
CA GLU A 544 12.19 11.79 30.99
C GLU A 544 13.35 12.72 31.40
N ASP A 545 13.04 13.99 31.69
CA ASP A 545 13.96 15.12 31.97
C ASP A 545 14.69 15.79 30.77
N VAL A 546 13.97 16.70 30.10
CA VAL A 546 14.52 17.69 29.14
C VAL A 546 14.51 19.09 29.75
N SER A 547 15.25 19.29 30.83
CA SER A 547 15.51 20.63 31.38
C SER A 547 16.96 21.10 31.18
N LEU A 548 17.89 20.20 30.81
CA LEU A 548 19.32 20.53 30.66
C LEU A 548 19.82 20.62 29.20
N LEU A 549 19.04 20.19 28.20
CA LEU A 549 19.46 20.20 26.79
C LEU A 549 19.18 21.53 26.07
N ILE A 550 18.33 22.39 26.65
CA ILE A 550 17.80 23.61 25.99
C ILE A 550 18.81 24.77 25.95
N GLN A 551 19.89 24.74 26.74
CA GLN A 551 20.81 25.89 26.81
C GLN A 551 21.96 25.91 25.79
N LYS A 552 22.21 24.83 25.04
CA LYS A 552 23.38 24.74 24.12
C LYS A 552 23.06 24.64 22.62
N ALA A 553 21.81 24.41 22.22
CA ALA A 553 21.45 24.23 20.81
C ALA A 553 20.92 25.50 20.11
N SER A 554 20.64 26.58 20.86
CA SER A 554 19.92 27.74 20.31
C SER A 554 20.78 28.71 19.46
N SER A 555 22.10 28.68 19.55
CA SER A 555 22.96 29.64 18.83
C SER A 555 23.44 29.16 17.46
N ALA A 556 23.50 27.85 17.20
CA ALA A 556 24.07 27.30 15.97
C ALA A 556 23.04 27.09 14.84
N LEU A 557 21.77 26.83 15.18
CA LEU A 557 20.70 26.61 14.19
C LEU A 557 20.18 27.89 13.54
N ILE A 558 20.24 29.02 14.25
CA ILE A 558 19.73 30.31 13.75
C ILE A 558 20.65 30.90 12.67
N ALA A 559 21.96 30.65 12.75
CA ALA A 559 22.92 31.11 11.73
C ALA A 559 22.85 30.31 10.42
N TRP A 560 22.46 29.03 10.47
CA TRP A 560 22.36 28.16 9.29
C TRP A 560 21.07 28.39 8.48
N TRP A 561 20.05 28.97 9.11
CA TRP A 561 18.74 29.20 8.50
C TRP A 561 18.75 30.42 7.56
N TRP A 562 19.54 31.46 7.86
CA TRP A 562 19.63 32.67 7.03
C TRP A 562 20.43 32.50 5.72
N GLU A 563 21.38 31.56 5.66
CA GLU A 563 22.16 31.30 4.42
C GLU A 563 21.40 30.42 3.41
N MET A 564 20.39 29.65 3.83
CA MET A 564 19.64 28.75 2.94
C MET A 564 18.44 29.43 2.25
N GLU A 565 17.78 30.41 2.88
CA GLU A 565 16.68 31.15 2.23
C GLU A 565 17.15 32.04 1.07
N GLY A 566 18.39 32.56 1.13
CA GLY A 566 18.97 33.35 0.04
C GLY A 566 19.29 32.55 -1.23
N LEU A 567 19.45 31.22 -1.13
CA LEU A 567 19.78 30.33 -2.24
C LEU A 567 18.56 29.63 -2.84
N ILE A 568 17.47 29.46 -2.07
CA ILE A 568 16.23 28.82 -2.53
C ILE A 568 15.38 29.79 -3.37
N LEU A 569 15.38 31.09 -3.05
CA LEU A 569 14.64 32.11 -3.83
C LEU A 569 15.16 32.31 -5.27
N LEU A 570 16.38 31.86 -5.58
CA LEU A 570 16.96 31.91 -6.94
C LEU A 570 16.67 30.66 -7.78
N ALA A 571 16.23 29.56 -7.18
CA ALA A 571 15.96 28.30 -7.91
C ALA A 571 14.47 28.10 -8.25
N ASP A 572 13.56 28.62 -7.43
CA ASP A 572 12.11 28.52 -7.66
C ASP A 572 11.55 29.57 -8.64
N SER A 573 12.36 30.56 -9.05
CA SER A 573 11.98 31.56 -10.06
C SER A 573 12.21 31.10 -11.51
N TRP A 574 12.71 29.88 -11.75
CA TRP A 574 13.02 29.36 -13.10
C TRP A 574 12.14 28.17 -13.55
N SER A 575 11.23 27.67 -12.70
CA SER A 575 10.38 26.52 -13.01
C SER A 575 8.91 26.87 -13.29
N PHE A 576 8.56 28.16 -13.30
CA PHE A 576 7.26 28.68 -13.74
C PHE A 576 7.43 29.61 -14.95
N ALA A 577 8.04 29.10 -16.01
CA ALA A 577 7.90 29.68 -17.34
C ALA A 577 8.06 28.56 -18.39
N SER A 578 7.09 28.50 -19.31
CA SER A 578 7.03 27.73 -20.55
C SER A 578 6.68 26.21 -20.50
N PHE A 579 5.43 25.97 -20.93
CA PHE A 579 4.78 24.79 -21.52
C PHE A 579 4.29 23.65 -20.62
#